data_AF-A0A954JVL4-F1
#
_entry.id   AF-A0A954JVL4-F1
#
_cell.length_a   1.000
_cell.length_b   1.000
_cell.length_c   1.000
_cell.angle_alpha   90.00
_cell.angle_beta   90.00
_cell.angle_gamma   90.00
#
_symmetry.space_group_name_H-M   'P 1'
#
loop_
_entity.id
_entity.type
_entity.pdbx_description
1 polymer ?
#
loop_
_entity_poly.entity_id
_entity_poly.type
_entity_poly.pdbx_seq_one_letter_code
_entity_poly.pdbx_strand_id
1 'polypeptide(L)'
;RRYELPDPEMLELPEDFPYELLARKARIAAATLEKTFEEFGLNIRVSEIDTGPVVTQFELELEAGLRLNKVTALEDDLAIALRVPSVRVVAPIPGKNTVGVEVPNDKQVMVRLRELLQISRASRDDMSIPLFLGKDVSGRPLTVDMCRMPHLLIAGRTGTGKSVCLNTLILSILMTRTPDEVRMLMIDPKMVEL
;
A
#
# COMPACT_ATOMS: atom_id res chain seq x y z
N ARG A 1 -0.53 -39.22 9.17
CA ARG A 1 -1.58 -38.26 9.60
C ARG A 1 -1.79 -37.29 8.44
N ARG A 2 -3.03 -36.91 8.13
CA ARG A 2 -3.31 -35.85 7.15
C ARG A 2 -2.80 -34.53 7.75
N TYR A 3 -2.07 -33.74 6.97
CA TYR A 3 -1.62 -32.42 7.43
C TYR A 3 -2.82 -31.48 7.51
N GLU A 4 -2.91 -30.70 8.59
CA GLU A 4 -3.93 -29.67 8.78
C GLU A 4 -3.24 -28.30 8.72
N LEU A 5 -3.84 -27.37 7.98
CA LEU A 5 -3.33 -26.00 7.91
C LEU A 5 -3.44 -25.32 9.29
N PRO A 6 -2.54 -24.38 9.63
CA PRO A 6 -2.62 -23.66 10.90
C PRO A 6 -3.91 -22.85 11.03
N ASP A 7 -4.39 -22.68 12.26
CA ASP A 7 -5.59 -21.91 12.56
C ASP A 7 -5.36 -20.40 12.34
N PRO A 8 -6.16 -19.72 11.50
CA PRO A 8 -6.13 -18.26 11.36
C PRO A 8 -6.24 -17.47 12.67
N GLU A 9 -6.79 -18.07 13.74
CA GLU A 9 -6.89 -17.45 15.07
C GLU A 9 -5.52 -17.22 15.72
N MET A 10 -4.46 -17.89 15.26
CA MET A 10 -3.08 -17.63 15.69
C MET A 10 -2.57 -16.25 15.24
N LEU A 11 -3.23 -15.61 14.28
CA LEU A 11 -2.88 -14.29 13.78
C LEU A 11 -3.66 -13.19 14.51
N GLU A 12 -3.01 -12.05 14.70
CA GLU A 12 -3.63 -10.88 15.33
C GLU A 12 -4.79 -10.33 14.48
N LEU A 13 -5.83 -9.84 15.18
CA LEU A 13 -7.00 -9.24 14.56
C LEU A 13 -6.65 -7.93 13.85
N PRO A 14 -7.39 -7.57 12.77
CA PRO A 14 -7.24 -6.27 12.15
C PRO A 14 -7.52 -5.13 13.13
N GLU A 15 -6.88 -4.00 12.89
CA GLU A 15 -7.15 -2.76 13.63
C GLU A 15 -8.35 -2.03 13.04
N ASP A 16 -9.07 -1.29 13.88
CA ASP A 16 -10.19 -0.46 13.43
C ASP A 16 -9.70 0.67 12.52
N PHE A 17 -10.36 0.79 11.36
CA PHE A 17 -10.08 1.85 10.39
C PHE A 17 -10.94 3.09 10.69
N PRO A 18 -10.36 4.26 11.04
CA PRO A 18 -11.10 5.43 11.48
C PRO A 18 -11.63 6.26 10.28
N TYR A 19 -12.56 5.69 9.51
CA TYR A 19 -13.07 6.26 8.25
C TYR A 19 -13.52 7.72 8.38
N GLU A 20 -14.37 8.04 9.37
CA GLU A 20 -14.92 9.40 9.52
C GLU A 20 -13.85 10.45 9.84
N LEU A 21 -12.89 10.08 10.69
CA LEU A 21 -11.81 10.98 11.08
C LEU A 21 -10.89 11.28 9.88
N LEU A 22 -10.50 10.24 9.14
CA LEU A 22 -9.64 10.38 7.97
C LEU A 22 -10.35 11.14 6.85
N ALA A 23 -11.63 10.85 6.58
CA ALA A 23 -12.40 11.57 5.57
C ALA A 23 -12.51 13.07 5.88
N ARG A 24 -12.72 13.45 7.16
CA ARG A 24 -12.74 14.85 7.58
C ARG A 24 -11.39 15.53 7.37
N LYS A 25 -10.30 14.86 7.76
CA LYS A 25 -8.93 15.38 7.59
C LYS A 25 -8.54 15.48 6.12
N ALA A 26 -8.91 14.51 5.30
CA ALA A 26 -8.64 14.50 3.88
C ALA A 26 -9.29 15.70 3.17
N ARG A 27 -10.53 16.07 3.53
CA ARG A 27 -11.17 17.29 3.00
C ARG A 27 -10.42 18.58 3.36
N ILE A 28 -9.88 18.67 4.58
CA ILE A 28 -9.08 19.82 5.00
C ILE A 28 -7.77 19.85 4.20
N ALA A 29 -7.10 18.69 4.07
CA ALA A 29 -5.87 18.57 3.28
C ALA A 29 -6.09 18.91 1.80
N ALA A 30 -7.22 18.50 1.21
CA ALA A 30 -7.60 18.86 -0.17
C ALA A 30 -7.70 20.38 -0.35
N ALA A 31 -8.40 21.07 0.55
CA ALA A 31 -8.52 22.53 0.50
C ALA A 31 -7.15 23.23 0.68
N THR A 32 -6.29 22.69 1.57
CA THR A 32 -4.92 23.18 1.72
C THR A 32 -4.10 22.97 0.46
N LEU A 33 -4.19 21.80 -0.18
CA LEU A 33 -3.50 21.51 -1.44
C LEU A 33 -3.90 22.51 -2.53
N GLU A 34 -5.19 22.66 -2.80
CA GLU A 34 -5.69 23.61 -3.82
C GLU A 34 -5.19 25.03 -3.55
N LYS A 35 -5.28 25.51 -2.30
CA LYS A 35 -4.80 26.83 -1.90
C LYS A 35 -3.28 26.98 -2.08
N THR A 36 -2.51 25.98 -1.69
CA THR A 36 -1.05 26.04 -1.83
C THR A 36 -0.64 26.09 -3.28
N PHE A 37 -1.24 25.26 -4.15
CA PHE A 37 -0.97 25.33 -5.58
C PHE A 37 -1.36 26.70 -6.18
N GLU A 38 -2.49 27.28 -5.77
CA GLU A 38 -2.91 28.62 -6.18
C GLU A 38 -1.89 29.70 -5.76
N GLU A 39 -1.32 29.62 -4.56
CA GLU A 39 -0.25 30.52 -4.07
C GLU A 39 1.02 30.46 -4.94
N PHE A 40 1.31 29.31 -5.55
CA PHE A 40 2.40 29.12 -6.52
C PHE A 40 2.01 29.44 -7.98
N GLY A 41 0.79 29.98 -8.19
CA GLY A 41 0.27 30.33 -9.52
C GLY A 41 -0.08 29.12 -10.38
N LEU A 42 -0.38 27.98 -9.74
CA LEU A 42 -0.84 26.77 -10.40
C LEU A 42 -2.30 26.50 -10.05
N ASN A 43 -3.18 26.67 -11.02
CA ASN A 43 -4.59 26.31 -10.84
C ASN A 43 -4.76 24.80 -11.03
N ILE A 44 -5.17 24.14 -9.96
CA ILE A 44 -5.49 22.71 -9.93
C ILE A 44 -6.76 22.50 -9.12
N ARG A 45 -7.44 21.39 -9.38
CA ARG A 45 -8.63 20.99 -8.62
C ARG A 45 -8.49 19.56 -8.14
N VAL A 46 -8.87 19.31 -6.88
CA VAL A 46 -9.00 17.95 -6.36
C VAL A 46 -10.31 17.36 -6.88
N SER A 47 -10.19 16.33 -7.72
CA SER A 47 -11.32 15.65 -8.36
C SER A 47 -11.82 14.46 -7.53
N GLU A 48 -10.88 13.65 -7.03
CA GLU A 48 -11.15 12.47 -6.22
C GLU A 48 -10.20 12.41 -5.02
N ILE A 49 -10.68 11.80 -3.93
CA ILE A 49 -9.91 11.56 -2.70
C ILE A 49 -10.07 10.09 -2.35
N ASP A 50 -8.96 9.36 -2.31
CA ASP A 50 -8.94 7.97 -1.90
C ASP A 50 -8.10 7.81 -0.63
N THR A 51 -8.73 7.33 0.45
CA THR A 51 -8.10 7.22 1.76
C THR A 51 -7.73 5.77 2.04
N GLY A 52 -6.44 5.47 1.95
CA GLY A 52 -5.87 4.18 2.31
C GLY A 52 -5.48 4.07 3.79
N PRO A 53 -4.90 2.92 4.18
CA PRO A 53 -4.43 2.68 5.56
C PRO A 53 -3.24 3.54 5.98
N VAL A 54 -2.34 3.86 5.05
CA VAL A 54 -1.08 4.56 5.35
C VAL A 54 -1.05 5.96 4.75
N VAL A 55 -1.62 6.14 3.57
CA VAL A 55 -1.64 7.40 2.82
C VAL A 55 -3.05 7.70 2.33
N THR A 56 -3.33 8.98 2.09
CA THR A 56 -4.47 9.44 1.31
C THR A 56 -3.95 9.94 -0.04
N GLN A 57 -4.53 9.46 -1.13
CA GLN A 57 -4.24 9.88 -2.49
C GLN A 57 -5.27 10.92 -2.93
N PHE A 58 -4.79 12.06 -3.38
CA PHE A 58 -5.57 13.13 -3.97
C PHE A 58 -5.38 13.11 -5.48
N GLU A 59 -6.45 12.96 -6.25
CA GLU A 59 -6.41 13.04 -7.71
C GLU A 59 -6.60 14.49 -8.14
N LEU A 60 -5.58 15.08 -8.73
CA LEU A 60 -5.55 16.47 -9.16
C LEU A 60 -5.84 16.57 -10.65
N GLU A 61 -6.87 17.33 -11.01
CA GLU A 61 -7.09 17.80 -12.38
C GLU A 61 -6.16 18.98 -12.66
N LEU A 62 -5.34 18.85 -13.70
CA LEU A 62 -4.44 19.89 -14.15
C LEU A 62 -5.09 20.73 -15.26
N GLU A 63 -4.86 22.04 -15.22
CA GLU A 63 -5.17 22.90 -16.37
C GLU A 63 -4.35 22.52 -17.61
N ALA A 64 -4.91 22.77 -18.79
CA ALA A 64 -4.26 22.47 -20.06
C ALA A 64 -2.90 23.19 -20.17
N GLY A 65 -1.86 22.44 -20.48
CA GLY A 65 -0.49 22.96 -20.65
C GLY A 65 0.35 23.04 -19.38
N LEU A 66 -0.19 22.68 -18.21
CA LEU A 66 0.59 22.53 -17.00
C LEU A 66 1.56 21.34 -17.12
N ARG A 67 2.86 21.60 -16.91
CA ARG A 67 3.89 20.56 -16.98
C ARG A 67 3.99 19.82 -15.66
N LEU A 68 4.00 18.48 -15.71
CA LEU A 68 4.17 17.60 -14.55
C LEU A 68 5.35 17.98 -13.66
N ASN A 69 6.49 18.35 -14.26
CA ASN A 69 7.68 18.73 -13.52
C ASN A 69 7.47 19.91 -12.56
N LYS A 70 6.51 20.80 -12.84
CA LYS A 70 6.16 21.89 -11.93
C LYS A 70 5.43 21.39 -10.69
N VAL A 71 4.59 20.37 -10.85
CA VAL A 71 3.85 19.76 -9.73
C VAL A 71 4.81 18.95 -8.86
N THR A 72 5.67 18.13 -9.47
CA THR A 72 6.68 17.35 -8.73
C THR A 72 7.70 18.23 -8.01
N ALA A 73 8.01 19.40 -8.55
CA ALA A 73 8.96 20.34 -7.92
C ALA A 73 8.42 20.94 -6.60
N LEU A 74 7.12 20.84 -6.33
CA LEU A 74 6.47 21.38 -5.12
C LEU A 74 6.32 20.33 -4.01
N GLU A 75 6.82 19.10 -4.17
CA GLU A 75 6.68 18.03 -3.14
C GLU A 75 7.08 18.49 -1.72
N ASP A 76 8.23 19.18 -1.60
CA ASP A 76 8.73 19.68 -0.31
C ASP A 76 7.86 20.81 0.23
N ASP A 77 7.44 21.75 -0.62
CA ASP A 77 6.58 22.87 -0.23
C ASP A 77 5.18 22.39 0.21
N LEU A 78 4.63 21.40 -0.49
CA LEU A 78 3.36 20.76 -0.13
C LEU A 78 3.48 20.02 1.20
N ALA A 79 4.60 19.33 1.44
CA ALA A 79 4.86 18.67 2.71
C ALA A 79 4.87 19.66 3.89
N ILE A 80 5.51 20.82 3.71
CA ILE A 80 5.52 21.91 4.69
C ILE A 80 4.10 22.45 4.92
N ALA A 81 3.37 22.77 3.86
CA ALA A 81 2.02 23.32 3.94
C ALA A 81 1.04 22.38 4.65
N LEU A 82 1.14 21.08 4.37
CA LEU A 82 0.32 20.03 4.97
C LEU A 82 0.84 19.56 6.35
N ARG A 83 2.04 19.99 6.75
CA ARG A 83 2.71 19.59 8.02
C ARG A 83 2.94 18.07 8.10
N VAL A 84 3.33 17.48 6.99
CA VAL A 84 3.65 16.04 6.89
C VAL A 84 5.13 15.82 6.61
N PRO A 85 5.69 14.64 6.89
CA PRO A 85 7.12 14.36 6.66
C PRO A 85 7.54 14.43 5.20
N SER A 86 6.64 14.05 4.29
CA SER A 86 6.89 13.99 2.85
C SER A 86 5.57 13.86 2.12
N VAL A 87 5.54 14.37 0.89
CA VAL A 87 4.46 14.14 -0.09
C VAL A 87 5.07 13.44 -1.29
N ARG A 88 4.30 12.59 -1.97
CA ARG A 88 4.74 11.94 -3.21
C ARG A 88 3.78 12.25 -4.34
N VAL A 89 4.32 12.79 -5.43
CA VAL A 89 3.59 13.04 -6.67
C VAL A 89 3.73 11.81 -7.56
N VAL A 90 2.59 11.23 -7.93
CA VAL A 90 2.49 10.05 -8.79
C VAL A 90 2.33 10.50 -10.22
N ALA A 91 3.11 9.90 -11.12
CA ALA A 91 3.01 10.09 -12.56
C ALA A 91 1.55 9.99 -13.05
N PRO A 92 1.20 10.68 -14.15
CA PRO A 92 -0.19 10.85 -14.57
C PRO A 92 -0.93 9.51 -14.70
N ILE A 93 -2.16 9.49 -14.21
CA ILE A 93 -2.97 8.28 -14.18
C ILE A 93 -3.26 7.87 -15.64
N PRO A 94 -2.88 6.65 -16.07
CA PRO A 94 -3.06 6.22 -17.45
C PRO A 94 -4.51 6.41 -17.92
N GLY A 95 -4.69 7.14 -19.02
CA GLY A 95 -6.02 7.43 -19.59
C GLY A 95 -6.76 8.61 -18.96
N LYS A 96 -6.20 9.28 -17.94
CA LYS A 96 -6.71 10.53 -17.37
C LYS A 96 -5.67 11.66 -17.47
N ASN A 97 -6.11 12.91 -17.58
CA ASN A 97 -5.22 14.09 -17.49
C ASN A 97 -5.06 14.55 -16.04
N THR A 98 -4.81 13.60 -15.14
CA THR A 98 -4.78 13.83 -13.70
C THR A 98 -3.49 13.33 -13.10
N VAL A 99 -3.10 13.94 -11.97
CA VAL A 99 -1.89 13.61 -11.22
C VAL A 99 -2.29 13.19 -9.82
N GLY A 100 -1.73 12.08 -9.32
CA GLY A 100 -1.95 11.65 -7.95
C GLY A 100 -0.99 12.35 -6.99
N VAL A 101 -1.47 12.81 -5.85
CA VAL A 101 -0.64 13.30 -4.75
C VAL A 101 -0.91 12.44 -3.52
N GLU A 102 0.07 11.67 -3.09
CA GLU A 102 0.00 10.81 -1.91
C GLU A 102 0.51 11.58 -0.69
N VAL A 103 -0.37 11.73 0.31
CA VAL A 103 -0.09 12.40 1.57
C VAL A 103 -0.18 11.37 2.70
N PRO A 104 0.82 11.26 3.59
CA PRO A 104 0.75 10.38 4.75
C PRO A 104 -0.43 10.70 5.65
N ASN A 105 -1.12 9.67 6.12
CA ASN A 105 -2.17 9.83 7.12
C ASN A 105 -1.56 10.13 8.50
N ASP A 106 -2.16 11.06 9.25
CA ASP A 106 -1.78 11.34 10.63
C ASP A 106 -1.85 10.11 11.54
N LYS A 107 -2.83 9.23 11.29
CA LYS A 107 -2.97 7.95 11.95
C LYS A 107 -2.91 6.86 10.88
N GLN A 108 -1.77 6.19 10.82
CA GLN A 108 -1.58 5.01 9.98
C GLN A 108 -2.21 3.80 10.67
N VAL A 109 -2.88 2.96 9.90
CA VAL A 109 -3.50 1.71 10.37
C VAL A 109 -2.61 0.55 9.96
N MET A 110 -2.26 -0.33 10.89
CA MET A 110 -1.42 -1.48 10.56
C MET A 110 -2.21 -2.49 9.72
N VAL A 111 -1.66 -2.85 8.56
CA VAL A 111 -2.22 -3.92 7.73
C VAL A 111 -1.81 -5.27 8.32
N ARG A 112 -2.78 -6.03 8.82
CA ARG A 112 -2.55 -7.33 9.49
C ARG A 112 -2.72 -8.48 8.51
N LEU A 113 -1.87 -9.50 8.63
CA LEU A 113 -1.93 -10.69 7.75
C LEU A 113 -3.27 -11.42 7.83
N ARG A 114 -3.86 -11.52 9.02
CA ARG A 114 -5.18 -12.14 9.23
C ARG A 114 -6.26 -11.52 8.35
N GLU A 115 -6.21 -10.20 8.22
CA GLU A 115 -7.15 -9.46 7.39
C GLU A 115 -7.03 -9.86 5.91
N LEU A 116 -5.80 -9.93 5.40
CA LEU A 116 -5.54 -10.33 4.01
C LEU A 116 -5.99 -11.78 3.75
N LEU A 117 -5.73 -12.66 4.70
CA LEU A 117 -6.15 -14.07 4.65
C LEU A 117 -7.67 -14.21 4.57
N GLN A 118 -8.42 -13.37 5.30
CA GLN A 118 -9.87 -13.38 5.31
C GLN A 118 -10.47 -12.76 4.03
N ILE A 119 -9.98 -11.57 3.62
CA ILE A 119 -10.53 -10.86 2.46
C ILE A 119 -10.21 -11.59 1.15
N SER A 120 -9.04 -12.22 1.05
CA SER A 120 -8.60 -12.90 -0.18
C SER A 120 -9.15 -14.31 -0.34
N ARG A 121 -10.05 -14.78 0.52
CA ARG A 121 -10.48 -16.19 0.56
C ARG A 121 -10.93 -16.73 -0.81
N ALA A 122 -11.79 -15.98 -1.51
CA ALA A 122 -12.33 -16.41 -2.80
C ALA A 122 -11.28 -16.44 -3.92
N SER A 123 -10.40 -15.43 -3.99
CA SER A 123 -9.38 -15.35 -5.05
C SER A 123 -8.20 -16.30 -4.80
N ARG A 124 -7.95 -16.67 -3.55
CA ARG A 124 -6.83 -17.53 -3.15
C ARG A 124 -7.02 -18.99 -3.54
N ASP A 125 -8.26 -19.48 -3.52
CA ASP A 125 -8.55 -20.89 -3.79
C ASP A 125 -8.17 -21.28 -5.23
N ASP A 126 -8.19 -20.32 -6.16
CA ASP A 126 -7.77 -20.48 -7.56
C ASP A 126 -6.26 -20.29 -7.79
N MET A 127 -5.50 -19.85 -6.79
CA MET A 127 -4.05 -19.58 -6.92
C MET A 127 -3.23 -20.81 -6.57
N SER A 128 -2.17 -21.10 -7.31
CA SER A 128 -1.29 -22.23 -6.98
C SER A 128 -0.49 -21.96 -5.71
N ILE A 129 0.20 -20.81 -5.63
CA ILE A 129 0.99 -20.42 -4.46
C ILE A 129 0.64 -18.96 -4.14
N PRO A 130 -0.39 -18.71 -3.31
CA PRO A 130 -0.83 -17.37 -2.99
C PRO A 130 0.16 -16.68 -2.03
N LEU A 131 0.51 -15.44 -2.36
CA LEU A 131 1.39 -14.57 -1.59
C LEU A 131 0.65 -13.28 -1.20
N PHE A 132 0.53 -13.01 0.10
CA PHE A 132 -0.07 -11.79 0.62
C PHE A 132 0.98 -10.69 0.74
N LEU A 133 0.88 -9.66 -0.10
CA LEU A 133 1.86 -8.55 -0.12
C LEU A 133 1.47 -7.39 0.79
N GLY A 134 0.17 -7.19 1.02
CA GLY A 134 -0.34 -6.05 1.77
C GLY A 134 -1.65 -5.54 1.20
N LYS A 135 -1.84 -4.22 1.29
CA LYS A 135 -2.93 -3.50 0.65
C LYS A 135 -2.37 -2.43 -0.28
N ASP A 136 -3.11 -2.09 -1.31
CA ASP A 136 -2.83 -0.91 -2.13
C ASP A 136 -3.23 0.40 -1.42
N VAL A 137 -3.02 1.52 -2.11
CA VAL A 137 -3.36 2.87 -1.62
C VAL A 137 -4.86 3.07 -1.39
N SER A 138 -5.70 2.25 -2.02
CA SER A 138 -7.16 2.23 -1.84
C SER A 138 -7.61 1.26 -0.74
N GLY A 139 -6.67 0.60 -0.07
CA GLY A 139 -6.96 -0.41 0.96
C GLY A 139 -7.40 -1.77 0.44
N ARG A 140 -7.33 -2.02 -0.87
CA ARG A 140 -7.69 -3.33 -1.46
C ARG A 140 -6.57 -4.34 -1.22
N PRO A 141 -6.88 -5.61 -0.97
CA PRO A 141 -5.86 -6.62 -0.73
C PRO A 141 -5.00 -6.83 -1.98
N LEU A 142 -3.68 -6.80 -1.79
CA LEU A 142 -2.71 -7.13 -2.81
C LEU A 142 -2.23 -8.57 -2.60
N THR A 143 -2.88 -9.50 -3.30
CA THR A 143 -2.58 -10.93 -3.26
C THR A 143 -2.20 -11.41 -4.65
N VAL A 144 -1.06 -12.08 -4.77
CA VAL A 144 -0.51 -12.54 -6.04
C VAL A 144 -0.25 -14.05 -6.04
N ASP A 145 -0.31 -14.68 -7.20
CA ASP A 145 0.09 -16.09 -7.35
C ASP A 145 1.55 -16.16 -7.80
N MET A 146 2.42 -16.75 -6.98
CA MET A 146 3.84 -16.95 -7.28
C MET A 146 4.03 -17.75 -8.58
N CYS A 147 3.12 -18.66 -8.95
CA CYS A 147 3.27 -19.41 -10.20
C CYS A 147 3.05 -18.54 -11.45
N ARG A 148 2.31 -17.43 -11.33
CA ARG A 148 2.14 -16.44 -12.41
C ARG A 148 3.32 -15.46 -12.49
N MET A 149 4.10 -15.36 -11.41
CA MET A 149 5.32 -14.57 -11.29
C MET A 149 6.45 -15.49 -10.82
N PRO A 150 6.98 -16.37 -11.69
CA PRO A 150 7.75 -17.55 -11.29
C PRO A 150 9.00 -17.24 -10.47
N HIS A 151 9.47 -15.99 -10.50
CA HIS A 151 10.56 -15.49 -9.68
C HIS A 151 10.20 -14.12 -9.11
N LEU A 152 10.61 -13.86 -7.87
CA LEU A 152 10.40 -12.62 -7.15
C LEU A 152 11.72 -12.10 -6.61
N LEU A 153 12.05 -10.83 -6.89
CA LEU A 153 13.19 -10.13 -6.30
C LEU A 153 12.69 -9.17 -5.23
N ILE A 154 13.21 -9.29 -4.01
CA ILE A 154 12.89 -8.40 -2.89
C ILE A 154 14.16 -7.67 -2.47
N ALA A 155 14.17 -6.35 -2.59
CA ALA A 155 15.29 -5.49 -2.19
C ALA A 155 14.79 -4.38 -1.26
N GLY A 156 15.61 -4.04 -0.27
CA GLY A 156 15.28 -3.01 0.71
C GLY A 156 16.45 -2.77 1.66
N ARG A 157 16.55 -1.57 2.22
CA ARG A 157 17.55 -1.23 3.25
C ARG A 157 17.10 -1.79 4.61
N THR A 158 18.01 -1.87 5.56
CA THR A 158 17.65 -2.23 6.94
C THR A 158 16.57 -1.27 7.47
N GLY A 159 15.55 -1.82 8.12
CA GLY A 159 14.44 -1.04 8.68
C GLY A 159 13.31 -0.71 7.70
N THR A 160 13.41 -1.05 6.41
CA THR A 160 12.32 -0.80 5.44
C THR A 160 11.29 -1.93 5.36
N GLY A 161 11.32 -2.89 6.30
CA GLY A 161 10.33 -3.98 6.36
C GLY A 161 10.62 -5.20 5.48
N LYS A 162 11.83 -5.36 4.90
CA LYS A 162 12.20 -6.54 4.09
C LYS A 162 11.95 -7.86 4.83
N SER A 163 12.44 -7.98 6.06
CA SER A 163 12.34 -9.21 6.87
C SER A 163 10.90 -9.53 7.21
N VAL A 164 10.11 -8.49 7.56
CA VAL A 164 8.67 -8.64 7.80
C VAL A 164 7.96 -9.11 6.53
N CYS A 165 8.28 -8.54 5.37
CA CYS A 165 7.75 -8.98 4.08
C CYS A 165 8.07 -10.46 3.81
N LEU A 166 9.33 -10.88 3.98
CA LEU A 166 9.73 -12.29 3.82
C LEU A 166 8.92 -13.22 4.74
N ASN A 167 8.78 -12.87 6.02
CA ASN A 167 7.99 -13.65 6.97
C ASN A 167 6.51 -13.72 6.55
N THR A 168 5.95 -12.61 6.07
CA THR A 168 4.58 -12.59 5.52
C THR A 168 4.44 -13.53 4.33
N LEU A 169 5.41 -13.59 3.42
CA LEU A 169 5.38 -14.53 2.28
C LEU A 169 5.46 -15.98 2.73
N ILE A 170 6.35 -16.30 3.68
CA ILE A 170 6.47 -17.66 4.24
C ILE A 170 5.16 -18.06 4.92
N LEU A 171 4.60 -17.18 5.76
CA LEU A 171 3.31 -17.41 6.40
C LEU A 171 2.18 -17.51 5.38
N SER A 172 2.23 -16.76 4.27
CA SER A 172 1.27 -16.91 3.18
C SER A 172 1.27 -18.34 2.64
N ILE A 173 2.43 -18.98 2.49
CA ILE A 173 2.50 -20.38 2.06
C ILE A 173 2.00 -21.30 3.17
N LEU A 174 2.48 -21.14 4.41
CA LEU A 174 2.15 -22.03 5.52
C LEU A 174 0.67 -22.02 5.89
N MET A 175 0.00 -20.87 5.78
CA MET A 175 -1.43 -20.72 6.07
C MET A 175 -2.34 -21.25 4.94
N THR A 176 -1.76 -21.65 3.80
CA THR A 176 -2.54 -21.86 2.58
C THR A 176 -2.22 -23.14 1.82
N ARG A 177 -1.03 -23.69 1.98
CA ARG A 177 -0.53 -24.87 1.29
C ARG A 177 0.10 -25.85 2.24
N THR A 178 -0.14 -27.12 1.95
CA THR A 178 0.41 -28.27 2.66
C THR A 178 1.81 -28.62 2.13
N PRO A 179 2.62 -29.39 2.91
CA PRO A 179 3.95 -29.82 2.47
C PRO A 179 3.98 -30.70 1.21
N ASP A 180 2.85 -31.30 0.85
CA ASP A 180 2.69 -32.09 -0.38
C ASP A 180 2.45 -31.18 -1.60
N GLU A 181 1.92 -29.97 -1.39
CA GLU A 181 1.70 -28.96 -2.43
C GLU A 181 2.93 -28.08 -2.65
N VAL A 182 3.61 -27.65 -1.57
CA VAL A 182 4.76 -26.74 -1.65
C VAL A 182 5.88 -27.21 -0.72
N ARG A 183 7.11 -27.28 -1.24
CA ARG A 183 8.34 -27.52 -0.48
C ARG A 183 9.24 -26.30 -0.55
N MET A 184 9.80 -25.92 0.60
CA MET A 184 10.65 -24.73 0.72
C MET A 184 12.09 -25.13 1.01
N LEU A 185 13.03 -24.46 0.36
CA LEU A 185 14.46 -24.47 0.69
C LEU A 185 14.83 -23.06 1.16
N MET A 186 15.17 -22.93 2.44
CA MET A 186 15.53 -21.65 3.04
C MET A 186 17.04 -21.55 3.18
N ILE A 187 17.61 -20.41 2.79
CA ILE A 187 19.03 -20.12 2.88
C ILE A 187 19.17 -18.79 3.61
N ASP A 188 19.58 -18.82 4.88
CA ASP A 188 19.93 -17.61 5.64
C ASP A 188 21.45 -17.59 5.90
N PRO A 189 22.23 -16.87 5.07
CA PRO A 189 23.67 -16.79 5.25
C PRO A 189 24.09 -15.99 6.49
N LYS A 190 23.17 -15.21 7.10
CA LYS A 190 23.45 -14.37 8.27
C LYS A 190 23.02 -15.02 9.59
N MET A 191 22.11 -16.01 9.55
CA MET A 191 21.50 -16.67 10.71
C MET A 191 20.76 -15.70 11.65
N VAL A 192 20.08 -14.69 11.10
CA VAL A 192 19.37 -13.66 11.88
C VAL A 192 17.91 -13.52 11.48
N GLU A 193 17.54 -13.91 10.25
CA GLU A 193 16.25 -13.54 9.66
C GLU A 193 15.29 -14.71 9.43
N LEU A 194 15.79 -15.95 9.25
CA LEU A 194 14.96 -17.16 9.02
C LEU A 194 15.21 -18.25 10.06
#